data_AF-A0A931RK35-F1
#
_entry.id   AF-A0A931RK35-F1
#
_cell.length_a   1.000
_cell.length_b   1.000
_cell.length_c   1.000
_cell.angle_alpha   90.00
_cell.angle_beta   90.00
_cell.angle_gamma   90.00
#
_symmetry.space_group_name_H-M   'P 1'
#
loop_
_entity.id
_entity.type
_entity.pdbx_description
1 polymer ?
#
loop_
_entity_poly.entity_id
_entity_poly.type
_entity_poly.pdbx_seq_one_letter_code
_entity_poly.pdbx_strand_id
1 'polypeptide(L)'
;MEPCNKCEQCVSITNGTNMDVLELDAASNRGIDEIRALRDTIKLAPFQAQKKVYIIDEVHMLTTEAFNALLKTLEEPPSHAMFILCTTEPHKIPATIISRCVHIPFTHASDEELIRSFARVAKGESLVIDTETLLGIAKLADGGFRDGVKILEELVAFAGGKKITKELLEQKYQISNIKYQISEMIAYLIDRDARGGIQLVEKLIEQGVDMRYFSEQLLQELHALLLVKVGIHQISNIKYQISNIRMEDLQRLFELLSRAHGEIKYAVLPSLPLELAIVEWAVLFRHSGKPEAHPESVVSKGDSGSSTRMTEEKTQKTNDNTTNFWQQFIEKTKSYNHSIAGVLRSCKLKEYSKKGLVIQTPYTFHKQKLEEGKAQDLLEKVYQEVTGKKGSVVVELSNK
;
A
#
# COMPACT_ATOMS: atom_id res chain seq x y z
N MET A 1 23.73 -26.45 -19.75
CA MET A 1 22.74 -27.35 -20.38
C MET A 1 21.41 -26.65 -20.30
N GLU A 2 20.72 -26.46 -21.43
CA GLU A 2 19.34 -25.97 -21.46
C GLU A 2 18.38 -27.17 -21.64
N PRO A 3 17.17 -27.12 -21.05
CA PRO A 3 16.16 -28.16 -21.27
C PRO A 3 15.75 -28.20 -22.75
N CYS A 4 15.46 -29.39 -23.27
CA CYS A 4 15.18 -29.56 -24.70
C CYS A 4 13.81 -29.01 -25.15
N ASN A 5 12.88 -28.79 -24.21
CA ASN A 5 11.51 -28.31 -24.42
C ASN A 5 10.69 -29.11 -25.46
N LYS A 6 11.08 -30.37 -25.73
CA LYS A 6 10.45 -31.23 -26.75
C LYS A 6 10.18 -32.66 -26.28
N CYS A 7 10.89 -33.16 -25.28
CA CYS A 7 10.62 -34.49 -24.73
C CYS A 7 9.36 -34.49 -23.85
N GLU A 8 8.80 -35.68 -23.61
CA GLU A 8 7.59 -35.86 -22.81
C GLU A 8 7.67 -35.22 -21.41
N GLN A 9 8.84 -35.31 -20.76
CA GLN A 9 9.06 -34.68 -19.46
C GLN A 9 8.99 -33.15 -19.55
N CYS A 10 9.69 -32.52 -20.50
CA CYS A 10 9.61 -31.07 -20.65
C CYS A 10 8.19 -30.61 -20.98
N VAL A 11 7.51 -31.27 -21.92
CA VAL A 11 6.15 -30.89 -22.34
C VAL A 11 5.15 -31.05 -21.19
N SER A 12 5.19 -32.16 -20.46
CA SER A 12 4.30 -32.38 -19.31
C SER A 12 4.55 -31.39 -18.16
N ILE A 13 5.80 -31.00 -17.91
CA ILE A 13 6.14 -29.98 -16.90
C ILE A 13 5.62 -28.61 -17.36
N THR A 14 5.87 -28.21 -18.61
CA THR A 14 5.39 -26.94 -19.15
C THR A 14 3.86 -26.83 -19.14
N ASN A 15 3.15 -27.94 -19.33
CA ASN A 15 1.69 -27.99 -19.28
C ASN A 15 1.12 -28.14 -17.86
N GLY A 16 1.97 -28.29 -16.83
CA GLY A 16 1.53 -28.49 -15.44
C GLY A 16 0.87 -29.85 -15.17
N THR A 17 1.08 -30.85 -16.04
CA THR A 17 0.47 -32.19 -15.93
C THR A 17 1.45 -33.27 -15.45
N ASN A 18 2.69 -32.91 -15.12
CA ASN A 18 3.71 -33.86 -14.70
C ASN A 18 3.47 -34.31 -13.25
N MET A 19 3.35 -35.62 -13.01
CA MET A 19 3.08 -36.18 -11.69
C MET A 19 4.27 -36.10 -10.71
N ASP A 20 5.47 -35.89 -11.22
CA ASP A 20 6.69 -35.76 -10.43
C ASP A 20 7.09 -34.30 -10.17
N VAL A 21 6.35 -33.34 -10.71
CA VAL A 21 6.49 -31.92 -10.37
C VAL A 21 5.20 -31.45 -9.71
N LEU A 22 5.25 -31.30 -8.39
CA LEU A 22 4.10 -30.86 -7.61
C LEU A 22 4.25 -29.39 -7.28
N GLU A 23 3.30 -28.57 -7.74
CA GLU A 23 3.21 -27.15 -7.41
C GLU A 23 2.15 -26.94 -6.32
N LEU A 24 2.51 -26.21 -5.28
CA LEU A 24 1.66 -25.86 -4.15
C LEU A 24 1.72 -24.37 -3.92
N ASP A 25 0.58 -23.70 -4.07
CA ASP A 25 0.44 -22.31 -3.63
C ASP A 25 0.14 -22.30 -2.12
N ALA A 26 1.09 -21.77 -1.33
CA ALA A 26 0.97 -21.68 0.11
C ALA A 26 -0.08 -20.65 0.57
N ALA A 27 -0.50 -19.72 -0.28
CA ALA A 27 -1.57 -18.78 0.06
C ALA A 27 -2.92 -19.50 0.18
N SER A 28 -3.18 -20.47 -0.70
CA SER A 28 -4.37 -21.32 -0.69
C SER A 28 -4.21 -22.58 0.19
N ASN A 29 -3.00 -23.11 0.34
CA ASN A 29 -2.68 -24.35 1.07
C ASN A 29 -1.82 -24.09 2.31
N ARG A 30 -2.19 -23.08 3.11
CA ARG A 30 -1.39 -22.61 4.26
C ARG A 30 -1.33 -23.55 5.47
N GLY A 31 -2.24 -24.50 5.56
CA GLY A 31 -2.51 -25.29 6.77
C GLY A 31 -1.50 -26.40 7.03
N ILE A 32 -1.53 -26.90 8.27
CA ILE A 32 -0.66 -28.00 8.71
C ILE A 32 -1.03 -29.32 8.04
N ASP A 33 -2.31 -29.53 7.70
CA ASP A 33 -2.80 -30.80 7.18
C ASP A 33 -2.33 -31.03 5.75
N GLU A 34 -2.30 -29.99 4.93
CA GLU A 34 -1.75 -30.01 3.57
C GLU A 34 -0.25 -30.35 3.60
N ILE A 35 0.51 -29.72 4.50
CA ILE A 35 1.96 -30.02 4.64
C ILE A 35 2.20 -31.42 5.21
N ARG A 36 1.32 -31.94 6.07
CA ARG A 36 1.41 -33.34 6.54
C ARG A 36 1.15 -34.32 5.40
N ALA A 37 0.12 -34.08 4.58
CA ALA A 37 -0.16 -34.89 3.40
C ALA A 37 1.01 -34.85 2.39
N LEU A 38 1.60 -33.67 2.20
CA LEU A 38 2.80 -33.49 1.41
C LEU A 38 3.96 -34.35 1.95
N ARG A 39 4.25 -34.27 3.25
CA ARG A 39 5.30 -35.05 3.92
C ARG A 39 5.15 -36.55 3.72
N ASP A 40 3.93 -37.06 3.76
CA ASP A 40 3.70 -38.48 3.54
C ASP A 40 3.87 -38.87 2.06
N THR A 41 3.53 -37.96 1.13
CA THR A 41 3.76 -38.13 -0.30
C THR A 41 5.24 -38.08 -0.67
N ILE A 42 6.06 -37.30 0.05
CA ILE A 42 7.52 -37.15 -0.19
C ILE A 42 8.28 -38.47 -0.01
N LYS A 43 7.76 -39.39 0.82
CA LYS A 43 8.36 -40.72 1.01
C LYS A 43 8.24 -41.61 -0.22
N LEU A 44 7.33 -41.30 -1.14
CA LEU A 44 7.10 -42.08 -2.35
C LEU A 44 8.16 -41.73 -3.41
N ALA A 45 8.65 -42.76 -4.09
CA ALA A 45 9.58 -42.59 -5.21
C ALA A 45 8.93 -41.82 -6.38
N PRO A 46 9.73 -41.18 -7.25
CA PRO A 46 9.24 -40.59 -8.49
C PRO A 46 8.60 -41.65 -9.40
N PHE A 47 7.63 -41.23 -10.22
CA PHE A 47 6.90 -42.10 -11.13
C PHE A 47 7.65 -42.34 -12.44
N GLN A 48 8.11 -41.27 -13.11
CA GLN A 48 8.80 -41.30 -14.40
C GLN A 48 10.12 -40.51 -14.38
N ALA A 49 10.20 -39.44 -13.59
CA ALA A 49 11.37 -38.58 -13.52
C ALA A 49 12.47 -39.16 -12.61
N GLN A 50 13.69 -38.64 -12.72
CA GLN A 50 14.79 -39.02 -11.81
C GLN A 50 14.62 -38.46 -10.40
N LYS A 51 13.91 -37.33 -10.28
CA LYS A 51 13.64 -36.61 -9.04
C LYS A 51 12.16 -36.24 -9.00
N LYS A 52 11.62 -36.15 -7.80
CA LYS A 52 10.31 -35.58 -7.52
C LYS A 52 10.49 -34.17 -6.97
N VAL A 53 9.99 -33.18 -7.70
CA VAL A 53 10.18 -31.75 -7.43
C VAL A 53 8.93 -31.19 -6.76
N TYR A 54 9.14 -30.44 -5.69
CA TYR A 54 8.09 -29.77 -4.92
C TYR A 54 8.34 -28.26 -4.99
N ILE A 55 7.48 -27.56 -5.71
CA ILE A 55 7.50 -26.10 -5.82
C ILE A 55 6.47 -25.57 -4.85
N ILE A 56 6.90 -24.83 -3.84
CA ILE A 56 6.01 -24.17 -2.89
C ILE A 56 6.09 -22.67 -3.15
N ASP A 57 5.06 -22.14 -3.80
CA ASP A 57 4.95 -20.72 -4.09
C ASP A 57 4.37 -19.95 -2.90
N GLU A 58 4.78 -18.69 -2.77
CA GLU A 58 4.48 -17.81 -1.64
C GLU A 58 4.66 -18.45 -0.26
N VAL A 59 5.77 -19.18 -0.08
CA VAL A 59 6.00 -20.02 1.11
C VAL A 59 5.91 -19.24 2.44
N HIS A 60 6.09 -17.92 2.43
CA HIS A 60 5.90 -17.05 3.59
C HIS A 60 4.46 -17.04 4.13
N MET A 61 3.49 -17.53 3.36
CA MET A 61 2.09 -17.63 3.73
C MET A 61 1.78 -18.88 4.56
N LEU A 62 2.71 -19.83 4.68
CA LEU A 62 2.55 -21.01 5.55
C LEU A 62 2.45 -20.63 7.03
N THR A 63 1.65 -21.38 7.79
CA THR A 63 1.64 -21.20 9.25
C THR A 63 2.92 -21.70 9.90
N THR A 64 3.19 -21.26 11.13
CA THR A 64 4.35 -21.70 11.92
C THR A 64 4.36 -23.22 12.11
N GLU A 65 3.20 -23.82 12.32
CA GLU A 65 3.06 -25.27 12.48
C GLU A 65 3.36 -26.02 11.18
N ALA A 66 2.94 -25.48 10.03
CA ALA A 66 3.28 -25.98 8.70
C ALA A 66 4.79 -25.94 8.45
N PHE A 67 5.46 -24.83 8.77
CA PHE A 67 6.93 -24.76 8.69
C PHE A 67 7.62 -25.82 9.55
N ASN A 68 7.15 -26.01 10.79
CA ASN A 68 7.71 -27.01 11.70
C ASN A 68 7.50 -28.44 11.19
N ALA A 69 6.37 -28.71 10.54
CA ALA A 69 6.10 -30.00 9.90
C ALA A 69 7.05 -30.28 8.72
N LEU A 70 7.43 -29.23 7.99
CA LEU A 70 8.35 -29.32 6.86
C LEU A 70 9.82 -29.45 7.28
N LEU A 71 10.20 -28.86 8.43
CA LEU A 71 11.59 -28.81 8.92
C LEU A 71 12.28 -30.17 8.86
N LYS A 72 11.71 -31.20 9.48
CA LYS A 72 12.31 -32.55 9.52
C LYS A 72 12.64 -33.10 8.13
N THR A 73 11.80 -32.77 7.15
CA THR A 73 11.98 -33.23 5.77
C THR A 73 13.02 -32.42 5.01
N LEU A 74 13.22 -31.14 5.37
CA LEU A 74 14.28 -30.31 4.81
C LEU A 74 15.66 -30.60 5.43
N GLU A 75 15.73 -31.11 6.66
CA GLU A 75 17.01 -31.51 7.25
C GLU A 75 17.53 -32.83 6.66
N GLU A 76 16.62 -33.77 6.42
CA GLU A 76 16.93 -35.11 5.89
C GLU A 76 16.02 -35.42 4.68
N PRO A 77 16.15 -34.68 3.56
CA PRO A 77 15.31 -34.92 2.40
C PRO A 77 15.65 -36.29 1.78
N PRO A 78 14.64 -37.06 1.34
CA PRO A 78 14.89 -38.26 0.55
C PRO A 78 15.74 -37.94 -0.67
N SER A 79 16.65 -38.84 -1.04
CA SER A 79 17.60 -38.57 -2.13
C SER A 79 16.92 -38.23 -3.46
N HIS A 80 15.69 -38.68 -3.69
CA HIS A 80 14.90 -38.40 -4.89
C HIS A 80 14.07 -37.12 -4.81
N ALA A 81 13.93 -36.48 -3.65
CA ALA A 81 13.10 -35.30 -3.47
C ALA A 81 13.91 -34.00 -3.68
N MET A 82 13.29 -32.99 -4.30
CA MET A 82 13.85 -31.66 -4.48
C MET A 82 12.80 -30.61 -4.11
N PHE A 83 13.17 -29.62 -3.30
CA PHE A 83 12.30 -28.52 -2.90
C PHE A 83 12.73 -27.22 -3.55
N ILE A 84 11.77 -26.47 -4.07
CA ILE A 84 11.92 -25.11 -4.58
C ILE A 84 10.93 -24.25 -3.81
N LEU A 85 11.43 -23.32 -3.00
CA LEU A 85 10.61 -22.42 -2.19
C LEU A 85 10.67 -21.03 -2.79
N CYS A 86 9.52 -20.48 -3.17
CA CYS A 86 9.40 -19.14 -3.74
C CYS A 86 8.73 -18.20 -2.73
N THR A 87 9.22 -16.97 -2.61
CA THR A 87 8.66 -15.98 -1.69
C THR A 87 9.01 -14.56 -2.13
N THR A 88 8.05 -13.65 -2.03
CA THR A 88 8.31 -12.20 -2.13
C THR A 88 8.77 -11.57 -0.81
N GLU A 89 8.62 -12.27 0.32
CA GLU A 89 8.91 -11.77 1.66
C GLU A 89 9.89 -12.69 2.42
N PRO A 90 11.19 -12.70 2.06
CA PRO A 90 12.18 -13.62 2.66
C PRO A 90 12.35 -13.42 4.17
N HIS A 91 12.12 -12.20 4.67
CA HIS A 91 12.22 -11.87 6.08
C HIS A 91 11.14 -12.52 6.97
N LYS A 92 10.02 -13.00 6.37
CA LYS A 92 8.99 -13.76 7.08
C LYS A 92 9.32 -15.24 7.21
N ILE A 93 10.34 -15.72 6.48
CA ILE A 93 10.75 -17.11 6.51
C ILE A 93 11.60 -17.39 7.76
N PRO A 94 11.33 -18.45 8.54
CA PRO A 94 12.16 -18.80 9.67
C PRO A 94 13.63 -19.03 9.27
N ALA A 95 14.57 -18.51 10.04
CA ALA A 95 16.01 -18.68 9.81
C ALA A 95 16.44 -20.17 9.78
N THR A 96 15.69 -21.04 10.43
CA THR A 96 15.88 -22.49 10.40
C THR A 96 15.61 -23.10 9.02
N ILE A 97 14.69 -22.54 8.24
CA ILE A 97 14.42 -22.96 6.86
C ILE A 97 15.49 -22.39 5.94
N ILE A 98 15.78 -21.09 6.06
CA ILE A 98 16.77 -20.40 5.21
C ILE A 98 18.14 -21.09 5.30
N SER A 99 18.58 -21.48 6.50
CA SER A 99 19.88 -22.15 6.70
C SER A 99 20.01 -23.53 6.04
N ARG A 100 18.90 -24.14 5.63
CA ARG A 100 18.86 -25.44 4.93
C ARG A 100 18.60 -25.30 3.43
N CYS A 101 18.47 -24.07 2.93
CA CYS A 101 18.20 -23.78 1.52
C CYS A 101 19.36 -23.03 0.89
N VAL A 102 19.56 -23.21 -0.42
CA VAL A 102 20.39 -22.30 -1.22
C VAL A 102 19.52 -21.11 -1.60
N HIS A 103 19.84 -19.93 -1.07
CA HIS A 103 19.11 -18.71 -1.37
C HIS A 103 19.58 -18.10 -2.69
N ILE A 104 18.66 -17.95 -3.64
CA ILE A 104 18.91 -17.33 -4.94
C ILE A 104 18.03 -16.07 -5.02
N PRO A 105 18.59 -14.88 -4.75
CA PRO A 105 17.83 -13.64 -4.84
C PRO A 105 17.58 -13.27 -6.31
N PHE A 106 16.33 -13.04 -6.66
CA PHE A 106 15.97 -12.38 -7.92
C PHE A 106 15.86 -10.88 -7.67
N THR A 107 16.46 -10.09 -8.56
CA THR A 107 16.34 -8.62 -8.53
C THR A 107 15.36 -8.19 -9.61
N HIS A 108 14.85 -6.96 -9.50
CA HIS A 108 14.06 -6.37 -10.59
C HIS A 108 14.88 -6.37 -11.87
N ALA A 109 14.23 -6.73 -12.97
CA ALA A 109 14.88 -6.70 -14.27
C ALA A 109 15.19 -5.25 -14.67
N SER A 110 16.33 -5.05 -15.32
CA SER A 110 16.64 -3.77 -15.95
C SER A 110 15.72 -3.49 -17.13
N ASP A 111 15.53 -2.21 -17.48
CA ASP A 111 14.77 -1.80 -18.67
C ASP A 111 15.27 -2.52 -19.93
N GLU A 112 16.57 -2.72 -20.07
CA GLU A 112 17.17 -3.43 -21.21
C GLU A 112 16.77 -4.91 -21.28
N GLU A 113 16.71 -5.59 -20.14
CA GLU A 113 16.28 -6.99 -20.06
C GLU A 113 14.79 -7.13 -20.37
N LEU A 114 13.96 -6.22 -19.86
CA LEU A 114 12.54 -6.16 -20.15
C LEU A 114 12.29 -5.91 -21.64
N ILE A 115 12.93 -4.90 -22.23
CA ILE A 115 12.82 -4.58 -23.67
C ILE A 115 13.22 -5.79 -24.50
N ARG A 116 14.32 -6.46 -24.16
CA ARG A 116 14.78 -7.67 -24.88
C ARG A 116 13.76 -8.79 -24.79
N SER A 117 13.13 -8.99 -23.64
CA SER A 117 12.08 -9.98 -23.43
C SER A 117 10.84 -9.65 -24.25
N PHE A 118 10.33 -8.42 -24.15
CA PHE A 118 9.13 -7.98 -24.87
C PHE A 118 9.33 -7.95 -26.38
N ALA A 119 10.52 -7.60 -26.87
CA ALA A 119 10.87 -7.70 -28.28
C ALA A 119 10.82 -9.15 -28.79
N ARG A 120 11.23 -10.12 -27.96
CA ARG A 120 11.13 -11.55 -28.30
C ARG A 120 9.67 -11.99 -28.37
N VAL A 121 8.84 -11.57 -27.41
CA VAL A 121 7.39 -11.85 -27.41
C VAL A 121 6.74 -11.23 -28.65
N ALA A 122 6.99 -9.96 -28.93
CA ALA A 122 6.46 -9.27 -30.11
C ALA A 122 6.86 -9.97 -31.42
N LYS A 123 8.11 -10.44 -31.54
CA LYS A 123 8.55 -11.20 -32.69
C LYS A 123 7.86 -12.56 -32.81
N GLY A 124 7.65 -13.27 -31.69
CA GLY A 124 6.96 -14.56 -31.66
C GLY A 124 5.50 -14.46 -32.10
N GLU A 125 4.82 -13.41 -31.64
CA GLU A 125 3.42 -13.11 -31.93
C GLU A 125 3.22 -12.28 -33.21
N SER A 126 4.28 -12.02 -33.98
CA SER A 126 4.25 -11.20 -35.21
C SER A 126 3.67 -9.79 -35.02
N LEU A 127 3.88 -9.20 -33.84
CA LEU A 127 3.44 -7.85 -33.50
C LEU A 127 4.39 -6.80 -34.07
N VAL A 128 3.82 -5.74 -34.66
CA VAL A 128 4.59 -4.58 -35.11
C VAL A 128 4.60 -3.55 -33.99
N ILE A 129 5.75 -3.38 -33.33
CA ILE A 129 5.97 -2.43 -32.23
C ILE A 129 7.34 -1.75 -32.38
N ASP A 130 7.41 -0.45 -32.11
CA ASP A 130 8.68 0.29 -32.11
C ASP A 130 9.40 0.24 -30.76
N THR A 131 10.71 0.47 -30.79
CA THR A 131 11.59 0.39 -29.62
C THR A 131 11.25 1.43 -28.55
N GLU A 132 10.76 2.61 -28.95
CA GLU A 132 10.37 3.67 -28.01
C GLU A 132 9.14 3.24 -27.19
N THR A 133 8.19 2.56 -27.83
CA THR A 133 7.03 1.99 -27.17
C THR A 133 7.43 0.86 -26.22
N LEU A 134 8.35 -0.01 -26.61
CA LEU A 134 8.89 -1.06 -25.74
C LEU A 134 9.56 -0.47 -24.49
N LEU A 135 10.31 0.63 -24.64
CA LEU A 135 10.89 1.36 -23.51
C LEU A 135 9.79 1.93 -22.59
N GLY A 136 8.73 2.50 -23.17
CA GLY A 136 7.57 2.97 -22.40
C GLY A 136 6.91 1.85 -21.59
N ILE A 137 6.72 0.68 -22.20
CA ILE A 137 6.18 -0.52 -21.52
C ILE A 137 7.11 -0.99 -20.41
N ALA A 138 8.42 -1.05 -20.66
CA ALA A 138 9.41 -1.44 -19.64
C ALA A 138 9.36 -0.54 -18.41
N LYS A 139 9.26 0.78 -18.61
CA LYS A 139 9.11 1.75 -17.51
C LYS A 139 7.83 1.55 -16.70
N LEU A 140 6.71 1.27 -17.37
CA LEU A 140 5.43 0.99 -16.69
C LEU A 140 5.43 -0.35 -15.96
N ALA A 141 6.23 -1.31 -16.42
CA ALA A 141 6.33 -2.64 -15.85
C ALA A 141 7.19 -2.71 -14.57
N ASP A 142 7.97 -1.67 -14.26
CA ASP A 142 8.76 -1.52 -13.01
C ASP A 142 9.58 -2.79 -12.63
N GLY A 143 10.31 -3.35 -13.61
CA GLY A 143 11.12 -4.55 -13.41
C GLY A 143 10.35 -5.88 -13.46
N GLY A 144 9.02 -5.85 -13.60
CA GLY A 144 8.14 -7.02 -13.66
C GLY A 144 7.93 -7.54 -15.09
N PHE A 145 8.47 -8.71 -15.41
CA PHE A 145 8.22 -9.34 -16.72
C PHE A 145 6.73 -9.62 -16.97
N ARG A 146 6.02 -10.13 -15.96
CA ARG A 146 4.59 -10.47 -16.06
C ARG A 146 3.73 -9.23 -16.30
N ASP A 147 4.01 -8.14 -15.59
CA ASP A 147 3.28 -6.89 -15.73
C ASP A 147 3.48 -6.26 -17.10
N GLY A 148 4.72 -6.27 -17.62
CA GLY A 148 4.97 -5.75 -18.96
C GLY A 148 4.36 -6.58 -20.09
N VAL A 149 4.30 -7.92 -19.95
CA VAL A 149 3.55 -8.76 -20.90
C VAL A 149 2.06 -8.44 -20.83
N LYS A 150 1.50 -8.27 -19.63
CA LYS A 150 0.09 -7.88 -19.45
C LYS A 150 -0.21 -6.53 -20.12
N ILE A 151 0.66 -5.53 -19.95
CA ILE A 151 0.56 -4.23 -20.63
C ILE A 151 0.61 -4.41 -22.15
N LEU A 152 1.49 -5.27 -22.67
CA LEU A 152 1.59 -5.55 -24.10
C LEU A 152 0.31 -6.19 -24.63
N GLU A 153 -0.24 -7.22 -23.97
CA GLU A 153 -1.52 -7.87 -24.33
C GLU A 153 -2.67 -6.85 -24.35
N GLU A 154 -2.70 -6.00 -23.33
CA GLU A 154 -3.64 -4.91 -23.18
C GLU A 154 -3.56 -3.90 -24.34
N LEU A 155 -2.37 -3.59 -24.84
CA LEU A 155 -2.16 -2.71 -25.99
C LEU A 155 -2.53 -3.37 -27.31
N VAL A 156 -2.23 -4.66 -27.47
CA VAL A 156 -2.64 -5.45 -28.65
C VAL A 156 -4.16 -5.43 -28.78
N ALA A 157 -4.88 -5.69 -27.68
CA ALA A 157 -6.33 -5.64 -27.64
C ALA A 157 -6.87 -4.24 -27.99
N PHE A 158 -6.22 -3.19 -27.50
CA PHE A 158 -6.61 -1.80 -27.76
C PHE A 158 -6.29 -1.33 -29.19
N ALA A 159 -5.20 -1.83 -29.79
CA ALA A 159 -4.78 -1.48 -31.15
C ALA A 159 -5.73 -2.04 -32.22
N GLY A 160 -6.45 -3.13 -31.93
CA GLY A 160 -7.38 -3.77 -32.87
C GLY A 160 -6.69 -4.24 -34.17
N GLY A 161 -5.45 -4.75 -34.08
CA GLY A 161 -4.65 -5.20 -35.23
C GLY A 161 -3.82 -4.11 -35.93
N LYS A 162 -3.81 -2.88 -35.40
CA LYS A 162 -2.88 -1.82 -35.83
C LYS A 162 -1.51 -1.97 -35.19
N LYS A 163 -0.52 -1.28 -35.76
CA LYS A 163 0.83 -1.13 -35.17
C LYS A 163 0.71 -0.57 -33.76
N ILE A 164 1.41 -1.18 -32.80
CA ILE A 164 1.52 -0.68 -31.44
C ILE A 164 2.55 0.46 -31.46
N THR A 165 2.12 1.66 -31.12
CA THR A 165 2.97 2.86 -31.10
C THR A 165 2.93 3.54 -29.74
N LYS A 166 3.86 4.46 -29.55
CA LYS A 166 3.96 5.23 -28.32
C LYS A 166 2.70 6.06 -28.10
N GLU A 167 2.11 6.63 -29.15
CA GLU A 167 0.87 7.39 -29.04
C GLU A 167 -0.28 6.51 -28.52
N LEU A 168 -0.32 5.24 -28.93
CA LEU A 168 -1.32 4.30 -28.45
C LEU A 168 -1.12 3.96 -26.96
N LEU A 169 0.14 3.76 -26.56
CA LEU A 169 0.53 3.58 -25.17
C LEU A 169 0.12 4.80 -24.33
N GLU A 170 0.50 5.99 -24.80
CA GLU A 170 0.19 7.23 -24.11
C GLU A 170 -1.31 7.56 -24.13
N GLN A 171 -2.07 7.14 -25.14
CA GLN A 171 -3.53 7.30 -25.16
C GLN A 171 -4.21 6.36 -24.17
N LYS A 172 -3.78 5.10 -24.13
CA LYS A 172 -4.35 4.08 -23.25
C LYS A 172 -4.07 4.38 -21.78
N TYR A 173 -2.83 4.77 -21.46
CA TYR A 173 -2.41 5.10 -20.10
C TYR A 173 -2.39 6.61 -19.82
N GLN A 174 -2.91 7.42 -20.76
CA GLN A 174 -3.06 8.89 -20.65
C GLN A 174 -1.77 9.65 -20.31
N ILE A 175 -0.63 9.13 -20.77
CA ILE A 175 0.72 9.59 -20.40
C ILE A 175 1.07 10.95 -21.05
N SER A 176 0.55 11.29 -22.24
CA SER A 176 0.92 12.56 -22.92
C SER A 176 0.47 13.81 -22.14
N ASN A 177 -0.70 13.74 -21.48
CA ASN A 177 -1.20 14.85 -20.64
C ASN A 177 -0.59 14.85 -19.24
N ILE A 178 -0.04 13.73 -18.79
CA ILE A 178 0.47 13.58 -17.42
C ILE A 178 1.56 14.59 -17.13
N LYS A 179 2.52 14.81 -18.04
CA LYS A 179 3.63 15.76 -17.80
C LYS A 179 3.15 17.20 -17.59
N TYR A 180 2.14 17.61 -18.36
CA TYR A 180 1.53 18.93 -18.18
C TYR A 180 0.81 19.01 -16.83
N GLN A 181 0.01 17.99 -16.49
CA GLN A 181 -0.72 17.91 -15.23
C GLN A 181 0.20 17.82 -14.02
N ILE A 182 1.36 17.15 -14.14
CA ILE A 182 2.39 17.11 -13.10
C ILE A 182 3.02 18.50 -12.93
N SER A 183 3.34 19.18 -14.03
CA SER A 183 3.83 20.57 -13.96
C SER A 183 2.80 21.51 -13.32
N GLU A 184 1.52 21.33 -13.64
CA GLU A 184 0.40 22.09 -13.08
C GLU A 184 0.21 21.79 -11.59
N MET A 185 0.28 20.52 -11.18
CA MET A 185 0.24 20.08 -9.79
C MET A 185 1.38 20.67 -8.98
N ILE A 186 2.61 20.63 -9.51
CA ILE A 186 3.78 21.24 -8.86
C ILE A 186 3.56 22.74 -8.67
N ALA A 187 2.96 23.43 -9.65
CA ALA A 187 2.62 24.85 -9.50
C ALA A 187 1.61 25.08 -8.37
N TYR A 188 0.51 24.31 -8.31
CA TYR A 188 -0.45 24.40 -7.20
C TYR A 188 0.19 24.09 -5.84
N LEU A 189 1.11 23.13 -5.77
CA LEU A 189 1.85 22.82 -4.55
C LEU A 189 2.77 23.99 -4.14
N ILE A 190 3.49 24.60 -5.08
CA ILE A 190 4.35 25.77 -4.81
C ILE A 190 3.50 26.95 -4.30
N ASP A 191 2.37 27.21 -4.95
CA ASP A 191 1.45 28.30 -4.60
C ASP A 191 0.59 27.98 -3.37
N ARG A 192 0.70 26.75 -2.83
CA ARG A 192 -0.11 26.20 -1.73
C ARG A 192 -1.62 26.28 -2.00
N ASP A 193 -2.01 26.19 -3.26
CA ASP A 193 -3.41 26.17 -3.68
C ASP A 193 -3.99 24.76 -3.58
N ALA A 194 -4.50 24.42 -2.39
CA ALA A 194 -5.19 23.15 -2.19
C ALA A 194 -6.42 22.99 -3.09
N ARG A 195 -7.12 24.09 -3.42
CA ARG A 195 -8.32 24.03 -4.25
C ARG A 195 -7.95 23.64 -5.67
N GLY A 196 -6.98 24.34 -6.26
CA GLY A 196 -6.46 24.02 -7.59
C GLY A 196 -5.89 22.61 -7.67
N GLY A 197 -5.12 22.20 -6.65
CA GLY A 197 -4.58 20.83 -6.56
C GLY A 197 -5.68 19.75 -6.51
N ILE A 198 -6.70 19.92 -5.67
CA ILE A 198 -7.81 18.95 -5.57
C ILE A 198 -8.64 18.94 -6.87
N GLN A 199 -8.93 20.10 -7.46
CA GLN A 199 -9.66 20.17 -8.74
C GLN A 199 -8.92 19.45 -9.87
N LEU A 200 -7.59 19.53 -9.88
CA LEU A 200 -6.77 18.78 -10.82
C LEU A 200 -6.87 17.27 -10.57
N VAL A 201 -6.84 16.82 -9.30
CA VAL A 201 -7.06 15.41 -8.96
C VAL A 201 -8.44 14.94 -9.42
N GLU A 202 -9.50 15.70 -9.17
CA GLU A 202 -10.86 15.38 -9.64
C GLU A 202 -10.91 15.23 -11.16
N LYS A 203 -10.33 16.18 -11.90
CA LYS A 203 -10.23 16.12 -13.36
C LYS A 203 -9.45 14.90 -13.85
N LEU A 204 -8.37 14.51 -13.17
CA LEU A 204 -7.59 13.32 -13.51
C LEU A 204 -8.40 12.03 -13.32
N ILE A 205 -9.21 11.97 -12.25
CA ILE A 205 -10.11 10.84 -11.99
C ILE A 205 -11.19 10.76 -13.08
N GLU A 206 -11.80 11.89 -13.45
CA GLU A 206 -12.79 11.95 -14.53
C GLU A 206 -12.22 11.47 -15.87
N GLN A 207 -10.93 11.74 -16.11
CA GLN A 207 -10.22 11.26 -17.29
C GLN A 207 -9.87 9.77 -17.19
N GLY A 208 -9.91 9.17 -16.00
CA GLY A 208 -9.59 7.76 -15.78
C GLY A 208 -8.09 7.49 -15.58
N VAL A 209 -7.34 8.52 -15.17
CA VAL A 209 -5.91 8.39 -14.86
C VAL A 209 -5.73 7.56 -13.59
N ASP A 210 -4.76 6.65 -13.59
CA ASP A 210 -4.39 5.90 -12.39
C ASP A 210 -3.66 6.81 -11.38
N MET A 211 -4.22 6.94 -10.17
CA MET A 211 -3.68 7.83 -9.12
C MET A 211 -2.32 7.38 -8.59
N ARG A 212 -2.04 6.08 -8.61
CA ARG A 212 -0.74 5.54 -8.21
C ARG A 212 0.32 5.91 -9.24
N TYR A 213 0.00 5.75 -10.52
CA TYR A 213 0.87 6.20 -11.61
C TYR A 213 1.11 7.72 -11.55
N PHE A 214 0.05 8.52 -11.39
CA PHE A 214 0.19 9.97 -11.29
C PHE A 214 1.07 10.41 -10.10
N SER A 215 0.84 9.83 -8.92
CA SER A 215 1.65 10.14 -7.72
C SER A 215 3.11 9.70 -7.87
N GLU A 216 3.36 8.58 -8.56
CA GLU A 216 4.71 8.14 -8.87
C GLU A 216 5.43 9.12 -9.82
N GLN A 217 4.78 9.53 -10.91
CA GLN A 217 5.32 10.51 -11.84
C GLN A 217 5.61 11.86 -11.14
N LEU A 218 4.75 12.26 -10.19
CA LEU A 218 4.95 13.46 -9.38
C LEU A 218 6.20 13.35 -8.50
N LEU A 219 6.40 12.20 -7.83
CA LEU A 219 7.58 11.93 -7.03
C LEU A 219 8.86 11.87 -7.86
N GLN A 220 8.81 11.28 -9.06
CA GLN A 220 9.95 11.24 -9.98
C GLN A 220 10.37 12.66 -10.41
N GLU A 221 9.42 13.53 -10.74
CA GLU A 221 9.72 14.94 -11.06
C GLU A 221 10.27 15.69 -9.84
N LEU A 222 9.70 15.51 -8.64
CA LEU A 222 10.27 16.11 -7.42
C LEU A 222 11.69 15.61 -7.11
N HIS A 223 11.98 14.33 -7.38
CA HIS A 223 13.32 13.77 -7.24
C HIS A 223 14.30 14.38 -8.25
N ALA A 224 13.89 14.56 -9.51
CA ALA A 224 14.70 15.24 -10.51
C ALA A 224 15.06 16.68 -10.07
N LEU A 225 14.11 17.41 -9.47
CA LEU A 225 14.35 18.73 -8.90
C LEU A 225 15.33 18.71 -7.73
N LEU A 226 15.24 17.70 -6.86
CA LEU A 226 16.17 17.51 -5.75
C LEU A 226 17.60 17.32 -6.26
N LEU A 227 17.79 16.44 -7.25
CA LEU A 227 19.11 16.15 -7.83
C LEU A 227 19.74 17.38 -8.50
N VAL A 228 18.92 18.20 -9.16
CA VAL A 228 19.38 19.47 -9.75
C VAL A 228 19.81 20.46 -8.67
N LYS A 229 19.06 20.59 -7.59
CA LYS A 229 19.42 21.50 -6.48
C LYS A 229 20.66 21.10 -5.72
N VAL A 230 20.91 19.80 -5.60
CA VAL A 230 22.14 19.28 -4.98
C VAL A 230 23.34 19.37 -5.93
N GLY A 231 23.12 19.73 -7.20
CA GLY A 231 24.18 19.93 -8.20
C GLY A 231 24.65 18.65 -8.89
N ILE A 232 23.88 17.56 -8.81
CA ILE A 232 24.22 16.27 -9.43
C ILE A 232 23.87 16.26 -10.93
N HIS A 233 22.77 16.92 -11.31
CA HIS A 233 22.30 17.02 -12.70
C HIS A 233 22.25 18.47 -13.18
N GLN A 234 22.55 18.71 -14.46
CA GLN A 234 22.39 20.03 -15.10
C GLN A 234 20.94 20.27 -15.53
N ILE A 235 20.47 21.52 -15.39
CA ILE A 235 19.12 21.95 -15.79
C ILE A 235 19.00 21.83 -17.30
N SER A 236 18.29 20.81 -17.81
CA SER A 236 18.00 20.72 -19.24
C SER A 236 16.61 21.26 -19.60
N ASN A 237 15.61 21.22 -18.72
CA ASN A 237 14.23 21.64 -19.04
C ASN A 237 13.30 21.90 -17.84
N ILE A 238 13.81 22.35 -16.68
CA ILE A 238 12.94 22.70 -15.54
C ILE A 238 12.40 24.12 -15.75
N LYS A 239 11.08 24.30 -15.80
CA LYS A 239 10.44 25.63 -15.86
C LYS A 239 10.90 26.49 -14.67
N TYR A 240 11.29 27.74 -14.92
CA TYR A 240 11.82 28.71 -13.93
C TYR A 240 10.98 28.90 -12.66
N GLN A 241 9.68 28.60 -12.67
CA GLN A 241 8.84 28.67 -11.46
C GLN A 241 9.17 27.57 -10.45
N ILE A 242 9.64 26.41 -10.93
CA ILE A 242 9.89 25.22 -10.11
C ILE A 242 11.23 25.32 -9.35
N SER A 243 12.18 26.14 -9.83
CA SER A 243 13.46 26.37 -9.15
C SER A 243 13.34 27.17 -7.85
N ASN A 244 12.22 27.87 -7.61
CA ASN A 244 12.04 28.74 -6.43
C ASN A 244 11.53 28.02 -5.17
N ILE A 245 11.22 26.73 -5.25
CA ILE A 245 10.86 25.97 -4.05
C ILE A 245 12.04 25.98 -3.06
N ARG A 246 11.82 25.96 -1.74
CA ARG A 246 12.93 25.83 -0.76
C ARG A 246 13.33 24.37 -0.58
N MET A 247 14.54 24.09 -0.10
CA MET A 247 14.98 22.70 0.15
C MET A 247 14.12 22.03 1.24
N GLU A 248 13.80 22.76 2.30
CA GLU A 248 12.93 22.28 3.40
C GLU A 248 11.52 21.93 2.88
N ASP A 249 10.97 22.79 2.01
CA ASP A 249 9.66 22.58 1.39
C ASP A 249 9.67 21.33 0.50
N LEU A 250 10.74 21.13 -0.28
CA LEU A 250 10.90 19.96 -1.15
C LEU A 250 10.99 18.67 -0.34
N GLN A 251 11.77 18.66 0.76
CA GLN A 251 11.87 17.51 1.66
C GLN A 251 10.52 17.14 2.26
N ARG A 252 9.76 18.13 2.73
CA ARG A 252 8.45 17.91 3.35
C ARG A 252 7.42 17.42 2.33
N LEU A 253 7.40 17.98 1.12
CA LEU A 253 6.56 17.48 0.03
C LEU A 253 6.89 16.02 -0.30
N PHE A 254 8.18 15.68 -0.38
CA PHE A 254 8.61 14.32 -0.65
C PHE A 254 8.10 13.34 0.40
N GLU A 255 8.17 13.70 1.68
CA GLU A 255 7.65 12.89 2.79
C GLU A 255 6.12 12.68 2.69
N LEU A 256 5.37 13.76 2.49
CA LEU A 256 3.90 13.72 2.40
C LEU A 256 3.42 12.90 1.21
N LEU A 257 4.00 13.14 0.03
CA LEU A 257 3.61 12.48 -1.21
C LEU A 257 4.09 11.02 -1.26
N SER A 258 5.25 10.69 -0.68
CA SER A 258 5.71 9.30 -0.58
C SER A 258 4.79 8.47 0.33
N ARG A 259 4.38 9.06 1.47
CA ARG A 259 3.39 8.43 2.35
C ARG A 259 2.06 8.23 1.62
N ALA A 260 1.55 9.27 0.95
CA ALA A 260 0.34 9.16 0.16
C ALA A 260 0.43 8.05 -0.89
N HIS A 261 1.49 8.02 -1.70
CA HIS A 261 1.71 6.99 -2.72
C HIS A 261 1.66 5.57 -2.16
N GLY A 262 2.31 5.32 -1.01
CA GLY A 262 2.27 4.01 -0.35
C GLY A 262 0.89 3.60 0.14
N GLU A 263 0.05 4.57 0.53
CA GLU A 263 -1.31 4.34 1.02
C GLU A 263 -2.33 4.13 -0.11
N ILE A 264 -2.11 4.68 -1.32
CA ILE A 264 -3.03 4.57 -2.47
C ILE A 264 -3.41 3.12 -2.76
N LYS A 265 -2.46 2.18 -2.68
CA LYS A 265 -2.68 0.75 -2.97
C LYS A 265 -3.76 0.13 -2.08
N TYR A 266 -3.91 0.61 -0.85
CA TYR A 266 -4.81 0.04 0.17
C TYR A 266 -6.02 0.94 0.47
N ALA A 267 -6.09 2.11 -0.16
CA ALA A 267 -7.14 3.08 0.08
C ALA A 267 -8.47 2.63 -0.56
N VAL A 268 -9.57 2.86 0.15
CA VAL A 268 -10.93 2.64 -0.38
C VAL A 268 -11.21 3.58 -1.57
N LEU A 269 -10.68 4.80 -1.49
CA LEU A 269 -10.69 5.78 -2.57
C LEU A 269 -9.23 6.07 -2.96
N PRO A 270 -8.76 5.63 -4.14
CA PRO A 270 -7.36 5.79 -4.56
C PRO A 270 -6.86 7.24 -4.60
N SER A 271 -7.74 8.24 -4.75
CA SER A 271 -7.38 9.66 -4.77
C SER A 271 -7.20 10.27 -3.39
N LEU A 272 -7.88 9.72 -2.37
CA LEU A 272 -7.97 10.32 -1.04
C LEU A 272 -6.61 10.53 -0.36
N PRO A 273 -5.65 9.58 -0.38
CA PRO A 273 -4.34 9.82 0.23
C PRO A 273 -3.61 11.01 -0.39
N LEU A 274 -3.73 11.18 -1.70
CA LEU A 274 -3.10 12.29 -2.43
C LEU A 274 -3.79 13.62 -2.11
N GLU A 275 -5.12 13.65 -2.09
CA GLU A 275 -5.91 14.83 -1.69
C GLU A 275 -5.55 15.28 -0.25
N LEU A 276 -5.46 14.34 0.69
CA LEU A 276 -5.06 14.62 2.07
C LEU A 276 -3.64 15.19 2.15
N ALA A 277 -2.69 14.66 1.37
CA ALA A 277 -1.34 15.20 1.32
C ALA A 277 -1.31 16.63 0.77
N ILE A 278 -2.10 16.93 -0.27
CA ILE A 278 -2.24 18.28 -0.84
C ILE A 278 -2.81 19.25 0.20
N VAL A 279 -3.87 18.86 0.92
CA VAL A 279 -4.48 19.68 1.97
C VAL A 279 -3.52 19.89 3.13
N GLU A 280 -2.89 18.83 3.63
CA GLU A 280 -1.93 18.92 4.73
C GLU A 280 -0.78 19.88 4.37
N TRP A 281 -0.24 19.75 3.15
CA TRP A 281 0.79 20.65 2.64
C TRP A 281 0.36 22.13 2.61
N ALA A 282 -0.87 22.40 2.18
CA ALA A 282 -1.38 23.76 2.09
C ALA A 282 -1.72 24.38 3.47
N VAL A 283 -2.15 23.55 4.43
CA VAL A 283 -2.59 24.01 5.76
C VAL A 283 -1.42 24.23 6.73
N LEU A 284 -0.37 23.40 6.67
CA LEU A 284 0.75 23.42 7.62
C LEU A 284 1.55 24.75 7.68
N PHE A 285 1.36 25.68 6.73
CA PHE A 285 2.04 26.98 6.70
C PHE A 285 1.13 28.21 6.82
N ARG A 286 -0.20 28.06 7.01
CA ARG A 286 -1.05 29.23 7.32
C ARG A 286 -0.75 29.84 8.69
N HIS A 287 -0.11 29.10 9.59
CA HIS A 287 0.22 29.58 10.95
C HIS A 287 1.57 30.31 11.09
N SER A 288 2.29 30.58 10.00
CA SER A 288 3.60 31.25 10.05
C SER A 288 3.74 32.45 9.10
N GLY A 289 2.65 33.14 8.74
CA GLY A 289 2.77 34.39 8.01
C GLY A 289 1.48 35.09 7.55
N LYS A 290 0.89 35.87 8.45
CA LYS A 290 0.21 37.19 8.28
C LYS A 290 -0.98 37.32 9.25
N PRO A 291 -1.14 38.47 9.95
CA PRO A 291 -2.35 38.76 10.70
C PRO A 291 -3.50 38.97 9.72
N GLU A 292 -4.58 38.19 9.85
CA GLU A 292 -5.82 38.44 9.14
C GLU A 292 -6.36 39.81 9.56
N ALA A 293 -6.44 40.72 8.58
CA ALA A 293 -7.18 41.95 8.73
C ALA A 293 -8.67 41.62 8.80
N HIS A 294 -9.29 42.01 9.91
CA HIS A 294 -10.74 42.03 10.05
C HIS A 294 -11.38 42.86 8.92
N PRO A 295 -12.45 42.38 8.25
CA PRO A 295 -13.39 43.25 7.58
C PRO A 295 -14.42 43.75 8.60
N GLU A 296 -14.40 45.05 8.88
CA GLU A 296 -15.50 45.75 9.53
C GLU A 296 -16.74 45.80 8.63
N SER A 297 -17.87 45.48 9.27
CA SER A 297 -19.22 46.04 9.09
C SER A 297 -19.89 46.04 7.71
N VAL A 298 -20.99 45.29 7.63
CA VAL A 298 -22.25 45.85 7.09
C VAL A 298 -23.33 45.69 8.15
N VAL A 299 -23.86 46.82 8.57
CA VAL A 299 -24.99 46.99 9.48
C VAL A 299 -26.30 46.75 8.72
N SER A 300 -27.21 45.96 9.28
CA SER A 300 -28.65 46.13 9.04
C SER A 300 -29.44 45.78 10.30
N LYS A 301 -30.18 46.78 10.79
CA LYS A 301 -31.06 46.80 11.96
C LYS A 301 -32.37 46.02 11.75
N GLY A 302 -32.98 45.63 12.87
CA GLY A 302 -34.40 45.28 13.02
C GLY A 302 -34.58 44.25 14.14
N ASP A 303 -34.70 44.68 15.40
CA ASP A 303 -35.95 44.69 16.21
C ASP A 303 -36.54 43.28 16.45
N SER A 304 -36.98 42.83 17.61
CA SER A 304 -37.10 43.35 18.99
C SER A 304 -37.62 42.15 19.83
N GLY A 305 -37.39 42.10 21.15
CA GLY A 305 -38.12 41.15 22.02
C GLY A 305 -37.35 40.57 23.22
N SER A 306 -37.27 41.35 24.28
CA SER A 306 -37.06 41.02 25.70
C SER A 306 -37.26 39.56 26.18
N SER A 307 -36.36 39.05 27.04
CA SER A 307 -36.44 39.25 28.49
C SER A 307 -35.41 38.42 29.25
N THR A 308 -34.76 39.12 30.18
CA THR A 308 -33.80 38.68 31.19
C THR A 308 -34.35 37.58 32.10
N ARG A 309 -33.52 36.57 32.41
CA ARG A 309 -33.43 36.00 33.77
C ARG A 309 -32.02 35.45 33.99
N MET A 310 -31.32 36.11 34.91
CA MET A 310 -30.09 35.64 35.52
C MET A 310 -30.39 34.39 36.37
N THR A 311 -29.61 33.35 36.15
CA THR A 311 -29.12 32.47 37.22
C THR A 311 -27.72 32.05 36.82
N GLU A 312 -26.74 32.63 37.51
CA GLU A 312 -25.40 32.10 37.59
C GLU A 312 -25.48 30.69 38.21
N GLU A 313 -24.85 29.69 37.60
CA GLU A 313 -23.94 28.78 38.31
C GLU A 313 -23.15 27.87 37.36
N LYS A 314 -21.82 28.06 37.39
CA LYS A 314 -20.74 27.06 37.27
C LYS A 314 -20.85 25.99 36.18
N THR A 315 -20.09 26.16 35.09
CA THR A 315 -19.37 25.02 34.47
C THR A 315 -18.18 25.51 33.64
N GLN A 316 -17.06 25.75 34.29
CA GLN A 316 -15.73 25.78 33.67
C GLN A 316 -14.84 24.82 34.46
N LYS A 317 -14.10 23.97 33.72
CA LYS A 317 -13.14 22.90 34.12
C LYS A 317 -13.65 21.46 34.02
N THR A 318 -13.72 20.89 32.81
CA THR A 318 -13.68 19.42 32.63
C THR A 318 -13.18 18.87 31.28
N ASN A 319 -12.87 19.69 30.25
CA ASN A 319 -12.60 19.15 28.90
C ASN A 319 -11.13 18.80 28.55
N ASP A 320 -10.12 19.21 29.33
CA ASP A 320 -8.71 18.93 28.98
C ASP A 320 -8.20 17.55 29.43
N ASN A 321 -8.67 17.04 30.57
CA ASN A 321 -8.19 15.75 31.10
C ASN A 321 -8.71 14.54 30.30
N THR A 322 -9.90 14.65 29.70
CA THR A 322 -10.55 13.55 28.97
C THR A 322 -9.85 13.27 27.64
N THR A 323 -9.44 14.32 26.93
CA THR A 323 -8.74 14.21 25.64
C THR A 323 -7.34 13.61 25.81
N ASN A 324 -6.61 14.03 26.85
CA ASN A 324 -5.28 13.52 27.16
C ASN A 324 -5.33 12.03 27.58
N PHE A 325 -6.28 11.66 28.45
CA PHE A 325 -6.50 10.27 28.82
C PHE A 325 -6.83 9.38 27.61
N TRP A 326 -7.72 9.84 26.72
CA TRP A 326 -8.12 9.05 25.53
C TRP A 326 -6.94 8.79 24.58
N GLN A 327 -6.09 9.79 24.35
CA GLN A 327 -4.88 9.63 23.54
C GLN A 327 -3.89 8.65 24.17
N GLN A 328 -3.65 8.75 25.48
CA GLN A 328 -2.77 7.83 26.21
C GLN A 328 -3.31 6.40 26.19
N PHE A 329 -4.63 6.23 26.35
CA PHE A 329 -5.29 4.94 26.29
C PHE A 329 -5.10 4.28 24.92
N ILE A 330 -5.33 5.02 23.81
CA ILE A 330 -5.15 4.51 22.45
C ILE A 330 -3.70 4.12 22.15
N GLU A 331 -2.72 4.97 22.50
CA GLU A 331 -1.29 4.64 22.29
C GLU A 331 -0.85 3.44 23.14
N LYS A 332 -1.38 3.30 24.36
CA LYS A 332 -1.09 2.12 25.19
C LYS A 332 -1.74 0.86 24.62
N THR A 333 -2.99 0.92 24.14
CA THR A 333 -3.63 -0.21 23.44
C THR A 333 -2.85 -0.62 22.20
N LYS A 334 -2.30 0.35 21.44
CA LYS A 334 -1.48 0.09 20.25
C LYS A 334 -0.23 -0.72 20.56
N SER A 335 0.38 -0.53 21.74
CA SER A 335 1.54 -1.34 22.17
C SER A 335 1.22 -2.82 22.39
N TYR A 336 -0.05 -3.18 22.55
CA TYR A 336 -0.50 -4.57 22.69
C TYR A 336 -1.20 -5.12 21.45
N ASN A 337 -2.01 -4.30 20.77
CA ASN A 337 -2.75 -4.71 19.58
C ASN A 337 -3.08 -3.51 18.68
N HIS A 338 -2.38 -3.41 17.56
CA HIS A 338 -2.57 -2.37 16.56
C HIS A 338 -3.98 -2.36 15.94
N SER A 339 -4.63 -3.52 15.79
CA SER A 339 -5.98 -3.59 15.21
C SER A 339 -7.04 -3.02 16.15
N ILE A 340 -6.97 -3.34 17.45
CA ILE A 340 -7.90 -2.80 18.45
C ILE A 340 -7.70 -1.29 18.61
N ALA A 341 -6.45 -0.82 18.63
CA ALA A 341 -6.16 0.62 18.66
C ALA A 341 -6.70 1.36 17.43
N GLY A 342 -6.65 0.74 16.24
CA GLY A 342 -7.27 1.26 15.03
C GLY A 342 -8.79 1.42 15.16
N VAL A 343 -9.47 0.42 15.75
CA VAL A 343 -10.92 0.50 16.02
C VAL A 343 -11.22 1.62 17.01
N LEU A 344 -10.44 1.76 18.09
CA LEU A 344 -10.64 2.81 19.11
C LEU A 344 -10.52 4.24 18.55
N ARG A 345 -9.69 4.48 17.53
CA ARG A 345 -9.57 5.80 16.86
C ARG A 345 -10.87 6.27 16.20
N SER A 346 -11.74 5.33 15.83
CA SER A 346 -13.06 5.60 15.27
C SER A 346 -14.17 5.68 16.33
N CYS A 347 -13.82 5.49 17.61
CA CYS A 347 -14.74 5.55 18.75
C CYS A 347 -14.55 6.84 19.55
N LYS A 348 -15.56 7.20 20.35
CA LYS A 348 -15.50 8.33 21.28
C LYS A 348 -15.53 7.83 22.72
N LEU A 349 -14.79 8.51 23.58
CA LEU A 349 -14.88 8.32 25.01
C LEU A 349 -16.13 9.03 25.53
N LYS A 350 -17.08 8.27 26.09
CA LYS A 350 -18.30 8.82 26.69
C LYS A 350 -18.08 9.16 28.16
N GLU A 351 -17.49 8.25 28.92
CA GLU A 351 -17.20 8.44 30.33
C GLU A 351 -16.02 7.56 30.76
N TYR A 352 -15.18 8.04 31.68
CA TYR A 352 -14.24 7.20 32.42
C TYR A 352 -14.34 7.53 33.91
N SER A 353 -14.47 6.51 34.76
CA SER A 353 -14.67 6.69 36.20
C SER A 353 -13.96 5.61 37.01
N LYS A 354 -14.02 5.69 38.35
CA LYS A 354 -13.45 4.65 39.22
C LYS A 354 -14.05 3.25 38.99
N LYS A 355 -15.22 3.15 38.33
CA LYS A 355 -15.92 1.89 38.09
C LYS A 355 -15.63 1.27 36.72
N GLY A 356 -15.14 2.05 35.75
CA GLY A 356 -14.92 1.56 34.39
C GLY A 356 -14.85 2.65 33.33
N LEU A 357 -14.78 2.20 32.08
CA LEU A 357 -14.66 3.00 30.86
C LEU A 357 -15.87 2.74 29.95
N VAL A 358 -16.52 3.80 29.48
CA VAL A 358 -17.62 3.70 28.51
C VAL A 358 -17.17 4.26 27.17
N ILE A 359 -17.06 3.37 26.18
CA ILE A 359 -16.67 3.68 24.81
C ILE A 359 -17.93 3.73 23.95
N GLN A 360 -18.08 4.79 23.17
CA GLN A 360 -19.18 4.94 22.23
C GLN A 360 -18.69 4.73 20.80
N THR A 361 -19.37 3.87 20.03
CA THR A 361 -19.05 3.61 18.63
C THR A 361 -20.27 3.75 17.72
N PRO A 362 -20.15 4.37 16.53
CA PRO A 362 -21.27 4.46 15.59
C PRO A 362 -21.49 3.17 14.78
N TYR A 363 -20.61 2.16 14.89
CA TYR A 363 -20.65 0.96 14.06
C TYR A 363 -20.86 -0.32 14.88
N THR A 364 -21.84 -1.15 14.48
CA THR A 364 -22.15 -2.45 15.10
C THR A 364 -20.97 -3.42 15.05
N PHE A 365 -20.21 -3.41 13.96
CA PHE A 365 -19.00 -4.22 13.79
C PHE A 365 -17.90 -3.85 14.82
N HIS A 366 -17.70 -2.56 15.08
CA HIS A 366 -16.71 -2.11 16.07
C HIS A 366 -17.13 -2.49 17.49
N LYS A 367 -18.43 -2.46 17.79
CA LYS A 367 -18.95 -2.94 19.07
C LYS A 367 -18.64 -4.43 19.26
N GLN A 368 -19.02 -5.27 18.29
CA GLN A 368 -18.74 -6.72 18.35
C GLN A 368 -17.25 -7.00 18.56
N LYS A 369 -16.38 -6.33 17.80
CA LYS A 369 -14.93 -6.52 17.86
C LYS A 369 -14.29 -6.06 19.18
N LEU A 370 -14.85 -5.05 19.84
CA LEU A 370 -14.37 -4.57 21.15
C LEU A 370 -14.95 -5.38 22.32
N GLU A 371 -16.09 -6.04 22.13
CA GLU A 371 -16.75 -6.94 23.10
C GLU A 371 -16.29 -8.40 22.99
N GLU A 372 -15.46 -8.74 22.00
CA GLU A 372 -14.79 -10.05 21.95
C GLU A 372 -13.96 -10.26 23.23
N GLY A 373 -14.10 -11.43 23.89
CA GLY A 373 -13.50 -11.65 25.22
C GLY A 373 -12.00 -11.32 25.31
N LYS A 374 -11.22 -11.67 24.28
CA LYS A 374 -9.78 -11.33 24.20
C LYS A 374 -9.52 -9.82 24.09
N ALA A 375 -10.40 -9.07 23.41
CA ALA A 375 -10.31 -7.63 23.27
C ALA A 375 -10.75 -6.92 24.56
N GLN A 376 -11.82 -7.41 25.19
CA GLN A 376 -12.32 -6.86 26.44
C GLN A 376 -11.30 -7.01 27.58
N ASP A 377 -10.72 -8.21 27.75
CA ASP A 377 -9.66 -8.46 28.72
C ASP A 377 -8.45 -7.54 28.52
N LEU A 378 -8.08 -7.32 27.24
CA LEU A 378 -6.98 -6.42 26.90
C LEU A 378 -7.30 -4.97 27.25
N LEU A 379 -8.50 -4.49 26.93
CA LEU A 379 -8.92 -3.12 27.21
C LEU A 379 -9.01 -2.84 28.71
N GLU A 380 -9.49 -3.80 29.51
CA GLU A 380 -9.53 -3.70 30.97
C GLU A 380 -8.12 -3.69 31.57
N LYS A 381 -7.20 -4.51 31.03
CA LYS A 381 -5.78 -4.48 31.42
C LYS A 381 -5.14 -3.12 31.11
N VAL A 382 -5.34 -2.61 29.90
CA VAL A 382 -4.82 -1.29 29.50
C VAL A 382 -5.44 -0.19 30.36
N TYR A 383 -6.72 -0.29 30.69
CA TYR A 383 -7.39 0.66 31.58
C TYR A 383 -6.75 0.68 32.97
N GLN A 384 -6.44 -0.50 33.53
CA GLN A 384 -5.76 -0.63 34.80
C GLN A 384 -4.35 -0.05 34.77
N GLU A 385 -3.60 -0.23 33.67
CA GLU A 385 -2.26 0.32 33.52
C GLU A 385 -2.24 1.85 33.41
N VAL A 386 -3.22 2.43 32.70
CA VAL A 386 -3.29 3.89 32.48
C VAL A 386 -3.88 4.62 33.71
N THR A 387 -4.83 4.01 34.43
CA THR A 387 -5.52 4.66 35.56
C THR A 387 -5.07 4.19 36.95
N GLY A 388 -4.30 3.10 37.02
CA GLY A 388 -3.91 2.43 38.26
C GLY A 388 -5.07 1.71 38.98
N LYS A 389 -6.24 1.57 38.36
CA LYS A 389 -7.47 1.03 38.99
C LYS A 389 -8.11 -0.05 38.13
N LYS A 390 -8.64 -1.10 38.76
CA LYS A 390 -9.47 -2.09 38.07
C LYS A 390 -10.85 -1.50 37.79
N GLY A 391 -11.33 -1.64 36.55
CA GLY A 391 -12.66 -1.20 36.13
C GLY A 391 -13.05 -1.91 34.84
N SER A 392 -14.35 -2.06 34.61
CA SER A 392 -14.86 -2.75 33.42
C SER A 392 -14.93 -1.84 32.20
N VAL A 393 -14.78 -2.40 31.01
CA VAL A 393 -14.92 -1.67 29.74
C VAL A 393 -16.26 -2.02 29.10
N VAL A 394 -17.10 -1.01 28.88
CA VAL A 394 -18.44 -1.14 28.28
C VAL A 394 -18.47 -0.41 26.95
N VAL A 395 -19.02 -1.06 25.92
CA VAL A 395 -19.11 -0.50 24.57
C VAL A 395 -20.57 -0.27 24.19
N GLU A 396 -20.92 1.00 23.95
CA GLU A 396 -22.25 1.42 23.57
C GLU A 396 -22.31 1.86 22.12
N LEU A 397 -23.44 1.60 21.46
CA LEU A 397 -23.72 2.18 20.16
C LEU A 397 -24.10 3.65 20.34
N SER A 398 -23.58 4.52 19.47
CA SER A 398 -24.11 5.87 19.37
C SER A 398 -25.52 5.80 18.79
N ASN A 399 -26.53 6.18 19.58
CA ASN A 399 -27.84 6.49 19.01
C ASN A 399 -27.65 7.66 18.04
N LYS A 400 -28.26 7.55 16.85
CA LYS A 400 -28.29 8.62 15.85
C LYS A 400 -28.95 9.87 16.40
#